data_AF-A0A7S2F045-F1
#
_entry.id   AF-A0A7S2F045-F1
#
_cell.length_a   1.000
_cell.length_b   1.000
_cell.length_c   1.000
_cell.angle_alpha   90.00
_cell.angle_beta   90.00
_cell.angle_gamma   90.00
#
_symmetry.space_group_name_H-M   'P 1'
#
loop_
_entity.id
_entity.type
_entity.pdbx_description
1 polymer ?
#
loop_
_entity_poly.entity_id
_entity_poly.type
_entity_poly.pdbx_seq_one_letter_code
_entity_poly.pdbx_strand_id
1 'polypeptide(L)'
;QIADGNFYAAAPVAGEEGWAYVYKEDHEEDILQDDDTTKKMTINEPTCVMEAINNGKAPPGGLWFGGLKYNIVRHEPDFDIEGGTICICSAARPKKGVHLMSTGSQVVAAFYDEEKG
;
A
#
# COMPACT_ATOMS: atom_id res chain seq x y z
N GLN A 1 12.66 9.86 11.82
CA GLN A 1 13.12 8.77 10.93
C GLN A 1 11.84 8.07 10.50
N ILE A 2 11.33 8.36 9.30
CA ILE A 2 10.21 7.56 8.79
C ILE A 2 10.85 6.20 8.46
N ALA A 3 10.36 5.15 9.11
CA ALA A 3 10.84 3.79 8.91
C ALA A 3 10.76 3.43 7.42
N ASP A 4 11.58 2.46 7.02
CA ASP A 4 11.78 1.90 5.68
C ASP A 4 10.54 1.36 4.94
N GLY A 5 9.33 1.68 5.41
CA GLY A 5 8.06 1.24 4.85
C GLY A 5 7.65 -0.17 5.27
N ASN A 6 8.47 -0.87 6.06
CA ASN A 6 8.18 -2.23 6.50
C ASN A 6 7.07 -2.26 7.55
N PHE A 7 6.12 -3.17 7.39
CA PHE A 7 5.15 -3.50 8.43
C PHE A 7 5.84 -4.34 9.51
N TYR A 8 5.67 -3.96 10.77
CA TYR A 8 6.20 -4.69 11.93
C TYR A 8 5.11 -5.45 12.70
N ALA A 9 3.83 -5.24 12.36
CA ALA A 9 2.69 -5.90 12.96
C ALA A 9 1.55 -6.01 11.94
N ALA A 10 0.83 -7.12 11.98
CA ALA A 10 -0.32 -7.36 11.11
C ALA A 10 -1.44 -8.10 11.88
N ALA A 11 -2.68 -7.84 11.47
CA ALA A 11 -3.87 -8.53 11.95
C ALA A 11 -4.77 -8.88 10.77
N PRO A 12 -5.55 -9.98 10.83
CA PRO A 12 -5.70 -10.94 11.93
C PRO A 12 -4.45 -11.79 12.22
N VAL A 13 -4.23 -12.17 13.49
CA VAL A 13 -3.07 -13.00 13.89
C VAL A 13 -3.33 -14.50 13.63
N ALA A 14 -4.59 -14.93 13.66
CA ALA A 14 -4.95 -16.32 13.45
C ALA A 14 -4.44 -16.79 12.07
N GLY A 15 -3.63 -17.85 12.05
CA GLY A 15 -3.10 -18.43 10.82
C GLY A 15 -2.18 -17.51 10.01
N GLU A 16 -1.59 -16.48 10.62
CA GLU A 16 -0.75 -15.47 9.94
C GLU A 16 -1.48 -14.72 8.81
N GLU A 17 -2.82 -14.72 8.81
CA GLU A 17 -3.64 -14.13 7.73
C GLU A 17 -3.32 -12.65 7.50
N GLY A 18 -3.06 -11.90 8.57
CA GLY A 18 -2.67 -10.50 8.50
C GLY A 18 -1.42 -10.28 7.64
N TRP A 19 -0.41 -11.12 7.79
CA TRP A 19 0.84 -10.99 7.02
C TRP A 19 0.63 -11.25 5.54
N ALA A 20 -0.24 -12.19 5.19
CA ALA A 20 -0.60 -12.47 3.81
C ALA A 20 -1.27 -11.27 3.10
N TYR A 21 -1.84 -10.31 3.84
CA TYR A 21 -2.40 -9.08 3.28
C TYR A 21 -1.36 -7.99 3.03
N VAL A 22 -0.28 -7.94 3.84
CA VAL A 22 0.59 -6.76 3.92
C VAL A 22 2.00 -6.99 3.41
N TYR A 23 2.41 -8.25 3.22
CA TYR A 23 3.79 -8.58 2.91
C TYR A 23 3.94 -9.77 1.97
N LYS A 24 4.83 -9.59 1.00
CA LYS A 24 5.46 -10.64 0.22
C LYS A 24 6.93 -10.24 0.00
N GLU A 25 7.81 -11.23 0.00
CA GLU A 25 9.23 -11.06 -0.38
C GLU A 25 9.35 -10.36 -1.75
N ASP A 26 10.49 -9.69 -1.98
CA ASP A 26 10.78 -9.04 -3.26
C ASP A 26 10.56 -10.02 -4.42
N HIS A 27 9.75 -9.60 -5.40
CA HIS A 27 9.28 -10.49 -6.46
C HIS A 27 9.29 -9.80 -7.82
N GLU A 28 9.46 -10.57 -8.88
CA GLU A 28 9.39 -10.06 -10.26
C GLU A 28 7.96 -10.09 -10.77
N GLU A 29 7.53 -9.00 -11.39
CA GLU A 29 6.21 -8.89 -12.03
C GLU A 29 6.35 -8.29 -13.43
N ASP A 30 5.51 -8.76 -14.36
CA ASP A 30 5.43 -8.21 -15.71
C ASP A 30 4.47 -7.01 -15.71
N ILE A 31 5.03 -5.81 -15.82
CA ILE A 31 4.28 -4.56 -15.71
C ILE A 31 3.97 -4.03 -17.11
N LEU A 32 2.68 -3.90 -17.42
CA LEU A 32 2.20 -3.25 -18.65
C LEU A 32 2.65 -1.79 -18.68
N GLN A 33 3.24 -1.38 -19.81
CA GLN A 33 3.70 -0.03 -20.10
C GLN A 33 2.68 0.71 -20.98
N ASP A 34 2.87 2.02 -21.16
CA ASP A 34 1.98 2.87 -21.97
C ASP A 34 1.98 2.53 -23.48
N ASP A 35 2.97 1.76 -23.94
CA ASP A 35 3.12 1.31 -25.33
C ASP A 35 2.56 -0.11 -25.57
N ASP A 36 1.71 -0.60 -24.65
CA ASP A 36 1.15 -1.95 -24.61
C ASP A 36 2.19 -3.09 -24.50
N THR A 37 3.47 -2.78 -24.25
CA THR A 37 4.48 -3.79 -23.96
C THR A 37 4.52 -4.13 -22.47
N THR A 38 5.09 -5.28 -22.12
CA THR A 38 5.34 -5.66 -20.73
C THR A 38 6.83 -5.52 -20.41
N LYS A 39 7.11 -5.01 -19.21
CA LYS A 39 8.46 -4.91 -18.67
C LYS A 39 8.52 -5.61 -17.33
N LYS A 40 9.44 -6.56 -17.21
CA LYS A 40 9.74 -7.22 -15.95
C LYS A 40 10.37 -6.22 -14.97
N MET A 41 9.78 -6.08 -13.79
CA MET A 41 10.27 -5.21 -12.73
C MET A 41 10.32 -5.97 -11.41
N THR A 42 11.34 -5.71 -10.60
CA THR A 42 11.38 -6.15 -9.20
C THR A 42 10.50 -5.24 -8.36
N ILE A 43 9.56 -5.84 -7.64
CA ILE A 43 8.65 -5.17 -6.73
C ILE A 43 9.18 -5.31 -5.31
N ASN A 44 9.38 -4.16 -4.67
CA ASN A 44 9.65 -4.04 -3.24
C ASN A 44 8.47 -3.31 -2.59
N GLU A 45 7.60 -4.06 -1.91
CA GLU A 45 6.36 -3.53 -1.34
C GLU A 45 6.58 -2.36 -0.35
N PRO A 46 7.57 -2.40 0.56
CA PRO A 46 7.85 -1.29 1.48
C PRO A 46 8.15 0.04 0.78
N THR A 47 8.95 0.00 -0.29
CA THR A 47 9.25 1.19 -1.11
C THR A 47 7.98 1.75 -1.74
N CYS A 48 7.05 0.88 -2.18
CA CYS A 48 5.79 1.31 -2.77
C CYS A 48 4.91 2.07 -1.76
N VAL A 49 4.87 1.62 -0.50
CA VAL A 49 4.12 2.27 0.59
C VAL A 49 4.65 3.69 0.84
N MET A 50 5.97 3.83 0.87
CA MET A 50 6.63 5.11 1.12
C MET A 50 6.34 6.14 0.02
N GLU A 51 6.40 5.73 -1.25
CA GLU A 51 6.04 6.59 -2.38
C GLU A 51 4.56 6.98 -2.33
N ALA A 52 3.67 6.05 -2.00
CA ALA A 52 2.23 6.30 -1.93
C ALA A 52 1.88 7.33 -0.85
N ILE A 53 2.51 7.26 0.31
CA ILE A 53 2.26 8.17 1.43
C ILE A 53 2.87 9.54 1.17
N ASN A 54 4.14 9.59 0.77
CA ASN A 54 4.85 10.86 0.63
C ASN A 54 4.39 11.65 -0.59
N ASN A 55 4.11 10.95 -1.70
CA ASN A 55 3.94 11.59 -3.00
C ASN A 55 2.54 11.38 -3.61
N GLY A 56 1.69 10.56 -2.99
CA GLY A 56 0.39 10.18 -3.56
C GLY A 56 0.52 9.38 -4.86
N LYS A 57 1.69 8.77 -5.09
CA LYS A 57 2.05 8.10 -6.34
C LYS A 57 2.53 6.69 -6.05
N ALA A 58 2.28 5.79 -7.00
CA ALA A 58 2.92 4.50 -7.00
C ALA A 58 4.25 4.59 -7.77
N PRO A 59 5.27 3.79 -7.43
CA PRO A 59 6.44 3.63 -8.28
C PRO A 59 6.05 3.03 -9.65
N PRO A 60 6.95 2.99 -10.65
CA PRO A 60 6.64 2.47 -11.98
C PRO A 60 6.04 1.05 -12.00
N GLY A 61 6.35 0.22 -10.99
CA GLY A 61 5.77 -1.12 -10.84
C GLY A 61 4.33 -1.15 -10.29
N GLY A 62 3.86 -0.05 -9.70
CA GLY A 62 2.58 0.04 -9.00
C GLY A 62 2.71 -0.05 -7.48
N LEU A 63 1.58 0.05 -6.79
CA LEU A 63 1.49 -0.15 -5.34
C LEU A 63 1.08 -1.60 -5.06
N TRP A 64 1.83 -2.29 -4.21
CA TRP A 64 1.67 -3.72 -3.96
C TRP A 64 1.62 -4.03 -2.47
N PHE A 65 0.79 -5.01 -2.11
CA PHE A 65 0.69 -5.58 -0.77
C PHE A 65 0.38 -7.07 -0.87
N GLY A 66 1.14 -7.93 -0.20
CA GLY A 66 0.88 -9.37 -0.19
C GLY A 66 0.89 -9.99 -1.60
N GLY A 67 1.65 -9.41 -2.54
CA GLY A 67 1.69 -9.83 -3.94
C GLY A 67 0.48 -9.43 -4.77
N LEU A 68 -0.34 -8.50 -4.31
CA LEU A 68 -1.49 -7.98 -5.04
C LEU A 68 -1.28 -6.51 -5.40
N LYS A 69 -1.49 -6.16 -6.67
CA LYS A 69 -1.42 -4.78 -7.16
C LYS A 69 -2.68 -3.99 -6.80
N TYR A 70 -2.51 -2.76 -6.36
CA TYR A 70 -3.54 -1.77 -6.05
C TYR A 70 -3.30 -0.48 -6.83
N ASN A 71 -4.38 0.23 -7.14
CA ASN A 71 -4.36 1.54 -7.77
C ASN A 71 -4.67 2.61 -6.71
N ILE A 72 -3.84 3.65 -6.61
CA ILE A 72 -4.12 4.79 -5.74
C ILE A 72 -5.34 5.53 -6.29
N VAL A 73 -6.34 5.76 -5.45
CA VAL A 73 -7.60 6.42 -5.82
C VAL A 73 -7.75 7.79 -5.17
N ARG A 74 -7.07 8.04 -4.04
CA ARG A 74 -7.15 9.30 -3.30
C ARG A 74 -5.90 9.52 -2.47
N HIS A 75 -5.40 10.75 -2.44
CA HIS A 75 -4.31 11.17 -1.57
C HIS A 75 -4.65 12.52 -0.94
N GLU A 76 -4.57 12.57 0.39
CA GLU A 76 -4.87 13.73 1.21
C GLU A 76 -3.71 13.91 2.21
N PRO A 77 -2.69 14.73 1.88
CA PRO A 77 -1.51 14.87 2.73
C PRO A 77 -1.80 15.57 4.06
N ASP A 78 -2.83 16.42 4.10
CA ASP A 78 -3.18 17.27 5.25
C ASP A 78 -4.64 17.03 5.68
N PHE A 79 -5.03 15.77 5.88
CA PHE A 79 -6.37 15.45 6.36
C PHE A 79 -6.53 15.85 7.83
N ASP A 80 -7.46 16.76 8.11
CA ASP A 80 -7.73 17.28 9.44
C ASP A 80 -8.36 16.22 10.36
N ILE A 81 -7.77 16.03 11.53
CA ILE A 81 -8.31 15.23 12.63
C ILE A 81 -8.31 16.04 13.93
N GLU A 82 -9.01 15.56 14.94
CA GLU A 82 -8.89 16.14 16.28
C GLU A 82 -7.43 15.99 16.78
N GLY A 83 -6.75 17.12 16.98
CA GLY A 83 -5.37 17.15 17.48
C GLY A 83 -4.27 17.29 16.42
N GLY A 84 -4.59 17.45 15.13
CA GLY A 84 -3.60 17.73 14.09
C GLY A 84 -4.04 17.31 12.68
N THR A 85 -3.06 17.13 11.79
CA THR A 85 -3.29 16.56 10.46
C THR A 85 -2.59 15.22 10.31
N ILE A 86 -3.15 14.35 9.46
CA ILE A 86 -2.52 13.11 9.03
C ILE A 86 -2.54 13.03 7.50
N CYS A 87 -1.63 12.24 6.93
CA CYS A 87 -1.72 11.89 5.53
C CYS A 87 -2.58 10.64 5.35
N ILE A 88 -3.57 10.70 4.46
CA ILE A 88 -4.37 9.55 4.03
C ILE A 88 -4.10 9.26 2.56
N CYS A 89 -3.68 8.03 2.25
CA CYS A 89 -3.58 7.53 0.88
C CYS A 89 -4.47 6.30 0.74
N SER A 90 -5.48 6.38 -0.12
CA SER A 90 -6.42 5.28 -0.36
C SER A 90 -6.09 4.61 -1.69
N ALA A 91 -6.07 3.28 -1.69
CA ALA A 91 -5.86 2.48 -2.89
C ALA A 91 -6.88 1.34 -2.99
N ALA A 92 -7.20 0.94 -4.21
CA ALA A 92 -8.22 -0.07 -4.48
C ALA A 92 -7.81 -1.01 -5.62
N ARG A 93 -8.38 -2.20 -5.58
CA ARG A 93 -8.43 -3.19 -6.66
C ARG A 93 -9.84 -3.78 -6.67
N PRO A 94 -10.24 -4.58 -7.69
CA PRO A 94 -11.57 -5.17 -7.69
C PRO A 94 -11.89 -5.87 -6.36
N LYS A 95 -12.96 -5.41 -5.70
CA LYS A 95 -13.50 -5.93 -4.42
C LYS A 95 -12.63 -5.78 -3.18
N LYS A 96 -11.46 -5.13 -3.26
CA LYS A 96 -10.57 -4.95 -2.11
C LYS A 96 -9.96 -3.56 -2.12
N GLY A 97 -9.67 -3.01 -0.94
CA GLY A 97 -8.93 -1.77 -0.85
C GLY A 97 -8.16 -1.63 0.44
N VAL A 98 -7.40 -0.54 0.51
CA VAL A 98 -6.56 -0.19 1.65
C VAL A 98 -6.58 1.32 1.87
N HIS A 99 -6.65 1.73 3.13
CA HIS A 99 -6.36 3.09 3.56
C HIS A 99 -5.02 3.09 4.30
N LEU A 100 -4.03 3.78 3.74
CA LEU A 100 -2.78 4.11 4.40
C LEU A 100 -2.96 5.43 5.15
N MET A 101 -2.70 5.42 6.44
CA MET A 101 -2.82 6.60 7.30
C MET A 101 -1.48 6.82 8.00
N SER A 102 -0.85 7.96 7.74
CA SER A 102 0.45 8.32 8.29
C SER A 102 0.35 9.50 9.25
N THR A 103 0.89 9.33 10.44
CA THR A 103 1.08 10.39 11.44
C THR A 103 2.45 11.08 11.31
N GLY A 104 3.20 10.78 10.24
CA GLY A 104 4.59 11.20 10.06
C GLY A 104 5.61 10.39 10.87
N SER A 105 5.17 9.62 11.87
CA SER A 105 6.02 8.73 12.66
C SER A 105 5.66 7.25 12.48
N GLN A 106 4.40 6.96 12.21
CA GLN A 106 3.86 5.62 12.01
C GLN A 106 2.90 5.60 10.84
N VAL A 107 2.75 4.43 10.24
CA VAL A 107 1.81 4.15 9.16
C VAL A 107 0.88 3.03 9.61
N VAL A 108 -0.41 3.26 9.46
CA VAL A 108 -1.45 2.23 9.61
C VAL A 108 -2.00 1.90 8.21
N ALA A 109 -2.04 0.62 7.87
CA ALA A 109 -2.71 0.14 6.66
C ALA A 109 -3.97 -0.62 7.03
N ALA A 110 -5.14 -0.03 6.72
CA ALA A 110 -6.44 -0.63 6.99
C ALA A 110 -7.01 -1.24 5.70
N PHE A 111 -7.05 -2.56 5.62
CA PHE A 111 -7.56 -3.30 4.47
C PHE A 111 -9.05 -3.60 4.62
N TYR A 112 -9.78 -3.55 3.51
CA TYR A 112 -11.16 -4.04 3.43
C TYR A 112 -11.33 -4.97 2.24
N ASP A 113 -12.30 -5.87 2.36
CA ASP A 113 -12.68 -6.85 1.35
C ASP A 113 -14.22 -6.85 1.26
N GLU A 114 -14.74 -6.35 0.14
CA GLU A 114 -16.19 -6.22 -0.09
C GLU A 114 -16.91 -7.58 -0.06
N GLU A 115 -16.18 -8.69 -0.23
CA GLU A 115 -16.74 -10.04 -0.17
C GLU A 115 -16.84 -10.58 1.26
N LYS A 116 -16.14 -9.98 2.22
CA LYS A 116 -16.11 -10.41 3.62
C LYS A 116 -17.01 -9.61 4.56
N GLY A 117 -17.67 -8.56 4.07
CA GLY A 117 -18.61 -7.73 4.82
C GLY A 117 -17.93 -6.59 5.57
#